data_AF-A0A843T1C5-F1
#
_entry.id   AF-A0A843T1C5-F1
#
_cell.length_a   1.000
_cell.length_b   1.000
_cell.length_c   1.000
_cell.angle_alpha   90.00
_cell.angle_beta   90.00
_cell.angle_gamma   90.00
#
_symmetry.space_group_name_H-M   'P 1'
#
loop_
_entity.id
_entity.type
_entity.pdbx_description
1 polymer ?
#
loop_
_entity_poly.entity_id
_entity_poly.type
_entity_poly.pdbx_seq_one_letter_code
_entity_poly.pdbx_strand_id
1 'polypeptide(L)'
;MKWMPLPRVSFVALLAMMATGCGPTPVPQPTPAPPPEYVAMPDTLVCVVDRATPVGLTHLPAKVGSQGIVVYSEGAIRPLEEIHPVNMIAGYAGQEEWVARGDPIPFSNARYVRIGGERRVDLDLLARVGEHLGILLFAGREDPATEALYIPTTPGCIFQAYVREDLIEP
;
A
#
# COMPACT_ATOMS: atom_id res chain seq x y z
N MET A 1 -20.70 -53.25 29.72
CA MET A 1 -19.68 -53.30 28.66
C MET A 1 -18.31 -53.27 29.31
N LYS A 2 -17.38 -54.01 28.70
CA LYS A 2 -16.08 -54.51 29.17
C LYS A 2 -15.17 -53.48 29.88
N TRP A 3 -14.55 -53.92 30.98
CA TRP A 3 -13.34 -53.35 31.60
C TRP A 3 -12.16 -53.33 30.62
N MET A 4 -11.29 -52.31 30.70
CA MET A 4 -9.85 -52.49 31.00
C MET A 4 -9.16 -51.12 31.22
N PRO A 5 -8.25 -51.01 32.20
CA PRO A 5 -7.42 -49.84 32.45
C PRO A 5 -6.21 -49.82 31.51
N LEU A 6 -5.80 -48.62 31.07
CA LEU A 6 -4.53 -48.44 30.36
C LEU A 6 -3.35 -48.41 31.36
N PRO A 7 -2.23 -49.06 31.02
CA PRO A 7 -1.08 -49.21 31.90
C PRO A 7 -0.24 -47.93 31.98
N ARG A 8 0.33 -47.69 33.16
CA ARG A 8 1.50 -46.83 33.35
C ARG A 8 2.66 -47.40 32.54
N VAL A 9 3.21 -46.62 31.61
CA VAL A 9 4.54 -46.86 31.05
C VAL A 9 5.39 -45.65 31.41
N SER A 10 6.40 -45.92 32.23
CA SER A 10 7.46 -45.00 32.64
C SER A 10 8.72 -45.35 31.84
N PHE A 11 9.53 -44.33 31.54
CA PHE A 11 10.82 -44.38 30.81
C PHE A 11 10.68 -44.68 29.30
N VAL A 12 11.24 -43.88 28.39
CA VAL A 12 12.66 -43.52 28.30
C VAL A 12 12.82 -42.08 27.79
N ALA A 13 13.63 -41.29 28.48
CA ALA A 13 14.21 -40.07 27.94
C ALA A 13 15.15 -40.44 26.79
N LEU A 14 14.75 -40.13 25.55
CA LEU A 14 15.68 -40.13 24.42
C LEU A 14 16.14 -38.70 24.18
N LEU A 15 17.28 -38.37 24.77
CA LEU A 15 18.19 -37.37 24.22
C LEU A 15 18.58 -37.85 22.82
N ALA A 16 18.14 -37.15 21.78
CA ALA A 16 18.71 -37.29 20.44
C ALA A 16 19.55 -36.04 20.14
N MET A 17 20.86 -36.26 20.20
CA MET A 17 21.94 -35.38 19.79
C MET A 17 21.87 -35.03 18.29
N MET A 18 22.28 -33.79 17.99
CA MET A 18 23.09 -33.39 16.83
C MET A 18 22.55 -33.68 15.42
N ALA A 19 22.17 -32.61 14.71
CA ALA A 19 22.60 -32.42 13.32
C ALA A 19 22.77 -30.92 13.05
N THR A 20 24.00 -30.45 13.22
CA THR A 20 24.56 -29.26 12.58
C THR A 20 24.47 -29.43 11.06
N GLY A 21 23.30 -29.12 10.50
CA GLY A 21 23.12 -28.98 9.07
C GLY A 21 23.73 -27.66 8.60
N CYS A 22 25.04 -27.68 8.35
CA CYS A 22 25.71 -26.66 7.55
C CYS A 22 25.25 -26.83 6.09
N GLY A 23 24.01 -26.45 5.80
CA GLY A 23 23.55 -26.31 4.42
C GLY A 23 24.23 -25.07 3.82
N PRO A 24 24.70 -25.11 2.57
CA PRO A 24 25.19 -23.90 1.92
C PRO A 24 24.05 -22.89 1.94
N THR A 25 24.27 -21.74 2.59
CA THR A 25 23.40 -20.58 2.45
C THR A 25 23.19 -20.35 0.96
N PRO A 26 21.95 -20.26 0.45
CA PRO A 26 21.73 -19.95 -0.95
C PRO A 26 22.50 -18.66 -1.26
N VAL A 27 23.51 -18.76 -2.12
CA VAL A 27 24.22 -17.57 -2.60
C VAL A 27 23.15 -16.71 -3.27
N PRO A 28 22.93 -15.45 -2.85
CA PRO A 28 22.01 -14.57 -3.53
C PRO A 28 22.42 -14.52 -5.00
N GLN A 29 21.57 -15.04 -5.90
CA GLN A 29 21.85 -14.90 -7.32
C GLN A 29 21.85 -13.39 -7.64
N PRO A 30 22.85 -12.88 -8.38
CA PRO A 30 22.86 -11.48 -8.75
C PRO A 30 21.60 -11.16 -9.56
N THR A 31 20.83 -10.18 -9.09
CA THR A 31 19.68 -9.67 -9.83
C THR A 31 20.16 -9.23 -11.21
N PRO A 32 19.53 -9.67 -12.32
CA PRO A 32 19.89 -9.22 -13.64
C PRO A 32 19.90 -7.68 -13.69
N ALA A 33 20.94 -7.10 -14.29
CA ALA A 33 20.96 -5.67 -14.53
C ALA A 33 19.80 -5.28 -15.45
N PRO A 34 19.20 -4.09 -15.28
CA PRO A 34 18.15 -3.61 -16.17
C PRO A 34 18.65 -3.57 -17.63
N PRO A 35 17.79 -3.88 -18.61
CA PRO A 35 18.17 -3.83 -20.02
C PRO A 35 18.53 -2.39 -20.43
N PRO A 36 19.45 -2.19 -21.39
CA PRO A 36 19.89 -0.87 -21.83
C PRO A 36 18.75 0.06 -22.26
N GLU A 37 17.69 -0.52 -22.84
CA GLU A 37 16.49 0.20 -23.25
C GLU A 37 15.79 0.89 -22.07
N TYR A 38 15.71 0.25 -20.90
CA TYR A 38 15.13 0.83 -19.69
C TYR A 38 16.02 1.93 -19.13
N VAL A 39 17.34 1.69 -19.12
CA VAL A 39 18.33 2.67 -18.62
C VAL A 39 18.27 3.98 -19.43
N ALA A 40 18.04 3.88 -20.75
CA ALA A 40 17.94 5.02 -21.64
C ALA A 40 16.65 5.85 -21.49
N MET A 41 15.62 5.33 -20.81
CA MET A 41 14.37 6.08 -20.60
C MET A 41 14.57 7.23 -19.59
N PRO A 42 13.82 8.35 -19.72
CA PRO A 42 13.85 9.43 -18.73
C PRO A 42 13.42 8.97 -17.34
N ASP A 43 14.19 9.35 -16.33
CA ASP A 43 13.84 9.11 -14.93
C ASP A 43 12.61 9.91 -14.49
N THR A 44 11.81 9.31 -13.63
CA THR A 44 10.71 9.97 -12.95
C THR A 44 10.49 9.36 -11.57
N LEU A 45 9.74 10.06 -10.73
CA LEU A 45 9.40 9.60 -9.40
C LEU A 45 7.87 9.60 -9.29
N VAL A 46 7.32 8.44 -8.94
CA VAL A 46 5.87 8.29 -8.80
C VAL A 46 5.52 7.95 -7.37
N CYS A 47 4.59 8.69 -6.80
CA CYS A 47 4.05 8.37 -5.49
C CYS A 47 3.01 7.25 -5.59
N VAL A 48 3.17 6.21 -4.78
CA VAL A 48 2.29 5.04 -4.73
C VAL A 48 1.86 4.75 -3.30
N VAL A 49 0.73 4.04 -3.15
CA VAL A 49 0.30 3.51 -1.85
C VAL A 49 1.22 2.36 -1.48
N ASP A 50 1.77 2.43 -0.27
CA ASP A 50 2.61 1.40 0.31
C ASP A 50 2.28 1.27 1.80
N ARG A 51 1.48 0.25 2.13
CA ARG A 51 1.04 -0.01 3.52
C ARG A 51 2.17 -0.46 4.44
N ALA A 52 3.33 -0.86 3.89
CA ALA A 52 4.49 -1.23 4.69
C ALA A 52 5.20 0.00 5.28
N THR A 53 5.00 1.20 4.71
CA THR A 53 5.56 2.42 5.28
C THR A 53 4.65 2.98 6.38
N PRO A 54 5.21 3.64 7.42
CA PRO A 54 4.39 4.30 8.45
C PRO A 54 3.46 5.36 7.87
N VAL A 55 3.88 6.03 6.80
CA VAL A 55 3.08 7.04 6.09
C VAL A 55 1.97 6.37 5.28
N GLY A 56 2.12 5.13 4.82
CA GLY A 56 1.16 4.48 3.92
C GLY A 56 1.32 4.89 2.45
N LEU A 57 2.31 5.71 2.15
CA LEU A 57 2.70 6.16 0.82
C LEU A 57 4.22 6.03 0.68
N THR A 58 4.71 5.92 -0.55
CA THR A 58 6.14 5.97 -0.86
C THR A 58 6.39 6.54 -2.24
N HIS A 59 7.59 7.07 -2.44
CA HIS A 59 8.10 7.43 -3.76
C HIS A 59 8.75 6.21 -4.41
N LEU A 60 8.25 5.85 -5.59
CA LEU A 60 8.75 4.78 -6.44
C LEU A 60 9.56 5.37 -7.60
N PRO A 61 10.87 5.09 -7.69
CA PRO A 61 11.65 5.38 -8.88
C PRO A 61 11.10 4.63 -10.08
N ALA A 62 10.85 5.36 -11.16
CA ALA A 62 10.26 4.82 -12.38
C ALA A 62 10.89 5.48 -13.61
N LYS A 63 10.44 5.05 -14.78
CA LYS A 63 10.85 5.63 -16.07
C LYS A 63 9.63 6.05 -16.89
N VAL A 64 9.79 7.10 -17.70
CA VAL A 64 8.78 7.50 -18.69
C VAL A 64 9.01 6.70 -19.97
N GLY A 65 8.16 5.70 -20.21
CA GLY A 65 8.13 4.93 -21.45
C GLY A 65 7.29 5.59 -22.54
N SER A 66 7.23 4.98 -23.72
CA SER A 66 6.43 5.47 -24.86
C SER A 66 4.92 5.37 -24.65
N GLN A 67 4.46 4.47 -23.78
CA GLN A 67 3.04 4.20 -23.51
C GLN A 67 2.59 4.67 -22.12
N GLY A 68 3.48 5.24 -21.31
CA GLY A 68 3.18 5.62 -19.93
C GLY A 68 4.36 5.39 -18.99
N ILE A 69 4.08 5.34 -17.70
CA ILE A 69 5.11 5.09 -16.69
C ILE A 69 5.39 3.61 -16.58
N VAL A 70 6.67 3.24 -16.55
CA VAL A 70 7.12 1.86 -16.43
C VAL A 70 8.14 1.70 -15.30
N VAL A 71 8.20 0.51 -14.74
CA VAL A 71 9.12 0.13 -13.67
C VAL A 71 9.82 -1.17 -14.06
N TYR A 72 11.11 -1.27 -13.77
CA TYR A 72 11.85 -2.53 -13.90
C TYR A 72 11.67 -3.35 -12.63
N SER A 73 10.95 -4.46 -12.72
CA SER A 73 10.66 -5.36 -11.60
C SER A 73 10.70 -6.81 -12.06
N GLU A 74 11.25 -7.70 -11.21
CA GLU A 74 11.33 -9.15 -11.45
C GLU A 74 11.97 -9.51 -12.81
N GLY A 75 12.94 -8.71 -13.26
CA GLY A 75 13.65 -8.94 -14.52
C GLY A 75 12.95 -8.40 -15.77
N ALA A 76 11.79 -7.76 -15.64
CA ALA A 76 10.99 -7.25 -16.75
C ALA A 76 10.65 -5.76 -16.60
N ILE A 77 10.51 -5.07 -17.75
CA ILE A 77 9.91 -3.72 -17.80
C ILE A 77 8.39 -3.90 -17.78
N ARG A 78 7.73 -3.33 -16.79
CA ARG A 78 6.27 -3.46 -16.58
C ARG A 78 5.61 -2.08 -16.50
N PRO A 79 4.39 -1.90 -17.03
CA PRO A 79 3.59 -0.72 -16.77
C PRO A 79 3.36 -0.54 -15.28
N LEU A 80 3.30 0.71 -14.81
CA LEU A 80 3.08 1.02 -13.41
C LEU A 80 1.78 0.40 -12.88
N GLU A 81 0.71 0.45 -13.68
CA GLU A 81 -0.63 -0.04 -13.32
C GLU A 81 -0.68 -1.56 -13.18
N GLU A 82 0.28 -2.30 -13.75
CA GLU A 82 0.38 -3.74 -13.54
C GLU A 82 0.97 -4.07 -12.15
N ILE A 83 1.89 -3.22 -11.66
CA ILE A 83 2.53 -3.39 -10.35
C ILE A 83 1.69 -2.74 -9.24
N HIS A 84 1.05 -1.61 -9.54
CA HIS A 84 0.16 -0.86 -8.65
C HIS A 84 -1.22 -0.71 -9.29
N PRO A 85 -2.04 -1.77 -9.30
CA PRO A 85 -3.37 -1.73 -9.90
C PRO A 85 -4.31 -0.81 -9.12
N VAL A 86 -5.22 -0.13 -9.81
CA VAL A 86 -6.19 0.77 -9.18
C VAL A 86 -7.38 -0.03 -8.64
N ASN A 87 -7.30 -0.47 -7.39
CA ASN A 87 -8.39 -1.13 -6.66
C ASN A 87 -8.20 -1.03 -5.14
N MET A 88 -9.24 -1.41 -4.38
CA MET A 88 -9.22 -1.37 -2.92
C MET A 88 -8.12 -2.23 -2.28
N ILE A 89 -7.77 -3.38 -2.87
CA ILE A 89 -6.70 -4.26 -2.34
C ILE A 89 -5.35 -3.54 -2.39
N ALA A 90 -5.06 -2.88 -3.51
CA ALA A 90 -3.90 -2.03 -3.69
C ALA A 90 -3.98 -0.70 -2.93
N GLY A 91 -5.15 -0.39 -2.35
CA GLY A 91 -5.38 0.79 -1.52
C GLY A 91 -5.78 2.05 -2.29
N TYR A 92 -6.25 1.91 -3.52
CA TYR A 92 -6.76 3.02 -4.34
C TYR A 92 -8.28 2.98 -4.44
N ALA A 93 -8.91 4.14 -4.28
CA ALA A 93 -10.36 4.27 -4.29
C ALA A 93 -10.95 4.70 -5.64
N GLY A 94 -10.14 4.92 -6.67
CA GLY A 94 -10.60 5.53 -7.94
C GLY A 94 -11.61 4.70 -8.72
N GLN A 95 -11.72 3.40 -8.44
CA GLN A 95 -12.73 2.51 -9.03
C GLN A 95 -13.89 2.18 -8.08
N GLU A 96 -13.88 2.73 -6.86
CA GLU A 96 -14.90 2.42 -5.86
C GLU A 96 -16.18 3.24 -6.11
N GLU A 97 -17.32 2.58 -5.99
CA GLU A 97 -18.62 3.17 -6.34
C GLU A 97 -18.96 4.39 -5.45
N TRP A 98 -18.56 4.35 -4.18
CA TRP A 98 -18.79 5.43 -3.23
C TRP A 98 -17.99 6.69 -3.60
N VAL A 99 -16.80 6.55 -4.21
CA VAL A 99 -16.05 7.70 -4.75
C VAL A 99 -16.75 8.26 -5.99
N ALA A 100 -17.22 7.39 -6.89
CA ALA A 100 -17.93 7.79 -8.10
C ALA A 100 -19.21 8.56 -7.79
N ARG A 101 -20.00 8.12 -6.80
CA ARG A 101 -21.21 8.80 -6.32
C ARG A 101 -20.92 10.03 -5.46
N GLY A 102 -19.71 10.15 -4.92
CA GLY A 102 -19.36 11.21 -3.97
C GLY A 102 -20.01 11.01 -2.60
N ASP A 103 -20.18 9.76 -2.19
CA ASP A 103 -20.79 9.42 -0.90
C ASP A 103 -19.95 10.03 0.25
N PRO A 104 -20.59 10.61 1.28
CA PRO A 104 -19.87 11.17 2.41
C PRO A 104 -19.10 10.12 3.21
N ILE A 105 -17.91 10.49 3.68
CA ILE A 105 -17.06 9.63 4.52
C ILE A 105 -17.29 9.98 6.00
N PRO A 106 -17.83 9.07 6.82
CA PRO A 106 -17.81 9.23 8.27
C PRO A 106 -16.41 8.96 8.82
N PHE A 107 -15.83 9.93 9.54
CA PHE A 107 -14.52 9.80 10.18
C PHE A 107 -14.41 10.68 11.42
N SER A 108 -13.86 10.16 12.52
CA SER A 108 -13.61 10.89 13.78
C SER A 108 -14.77 11.77 14.26
N ASN A 109 -15.99 11.22 14.27
CA ASN A 109 -17.25 11.89 14.65
C ASN A 109 -17.69 13.06 13.74
N ALA A 110 -17.04 13.25 12.59
CA ALA A 110 -17.46 14.19 11.56
C ALA A 110 -17.89 13.45 10.30
N ARG A 111 -18.60 14.16 9.42
CA ARG A 111 -18.90 13.73 8.06
C ARG A 111 -18.07 14.56 7.11
N TYR A 112 -17.45 13.92 6.14
CA TYR A 112 -16.65 14.58 5.12
C TYR A 112 -17.32 14.40 3.78
N VAL A 113 -17.53 15.49 3.05
CA VAL A 113 -18.19 15.47 1.74
C VAL A 113 -17.21 15.80 0.63
N ARG A 114 -17.40 15.19 -0.53
CA ARG A 114 -16.52 15.34 -1.67
C ARG A 114 -16.49 16.80 -2.14
N ILE A 115 -15.30 17.35 -2.33
CA ILE A 115 -15.14 18.69 -2.91
C ILE A 115 -14.22 18.65 -4.13
N GLY A 116 -14.60 19.41 -5.17
CA GLY A 116 -13.81 19.55 -6.39
C GLY A 116 -13.49 18.23 -7.10
N GLY A 117 -12.49 18.28 -7.98
CA GLY A 117 -11.94 17.12 -8.68
C GLY A 117 -10.72 16.52 -8.00
N GLU A 118 -10.19 15.47 -8.61
CA GLU A 118 -8.93 14.88 -8.22
C GLU A 118 -7.76 15.85 -8.46
N ARG A 119 -6.75 15.79 -7.60
CA ARG A 119 -5.55 16.62 -7.71
C ARG A 119 -4.31 15.88 -7.27
N ARG A 120 -3.17 16.25 -7.83
CA ARG A 120 -1.88 15.83 -7.31
C ARG A 120 -1.59 16.54 -6.00
N VAL A 121 -1.21 15.80 -4.96
CA VAL A 121 -0.79 16.34 -3.66
C VAL A 121 0.59 15.79 -3.33
N ASP A 122 1.49 16.65 -2.87
CA ASP A 122 2.84 16.22 -2.52
C ASP A 122 2.83 15.34 -1.27
N LEU A 123 3.62 14.27 -1.26
CA LEU A 123 3.65 13.27 -0.20
C LEU A 123 4.09 13.90 1.13
N ASP A 124 5.03 14.85 1.09
CA ASP A 124 5.57 15.51 2.27
C ASP A 124 4.53 16.36 3.01
N LEU A 125 3.49 16.81 2.30
CA LEU A 125 2.38 17.59 2.85
C LEU A 125 1.32 16.72 3.53
N LEU A 126 1.39 15.39 3.38
CA LEU A 126 0.37 14.48 3.88
C LEU A 126 0.83 13.71 5.12
N ALA A 127 -0.13 13.44 5.99
CA ALA A 127 -0.02 12.50 7.09
C ALA A 127 -1.18 11.52 7.04
N ARG A 128 -0.91 10.23 7.31
CA ARG A 128 -1.97 9.22 7.47
C ARG A 128 -2.72 9.49 8.77
N VAL A 129 -4.05 9.56 8.68
CA VAL A 129 -4.93 9.83 9.83
C VAL A 129 -5.89 8.69 10.13
N GLY A 130 -6.12 7.77 9.19
CA GLY A 130 -7.03 6.67 9.41
C GLY A 130 -7.24 5.77 8.21
N GLU A 131 -8.40 5.14 8.17
CA GLU A 131 -8.82 4.23 7.10
C GLU A 131 -10.35 4.28 6.96
N HIS A 132 -10.84 4.17 5.73
CA HIS A 132 -12.27 4.02 5.41
C HIS A 132 -12.44 2.90 4.38
N LEU A 133 -13.20 1.86 4.74
CA LEU A 133 -13.46 0.70 3.87
C LEU A 133 -12.17 0.11 3.26
N GLY A 134 -11.12 -0.06 4.06
CA GLY A 134 -9.84 -0.57 3.55
C GLY A 134 -8.92 0.51 2.97
N ILE A 135 -9.42 1.69 2.61
CA ILE A 135 -8.62 2.75 1.97
C ILE A 135 -7.99 3.66 3.01
N LEU A 136 -6.67 3.90 2.90
CA LEU A 136 -5.96 4.80 3.80
C LEU A 136 -6.46 6.24 3.62
N LEU A 137 -6.72 6.91 4.76
CA LEU A 137 -7.10 8.31 4.81
C LEU A 137 -5.90 9.18 5.16
N PHE A 138 -5.75 10.28 4.42
CA PHE A 138 -4.70 11.26 4.64
C PHE A 138 -5.26 12.63 4.97
N ALA A 139 -4.55 13.42 5.76
CA ALA A 139 -4.83 14.82 6.00
C ALA A 139 -3.56 15.65 5.75
N GLY A 140 -3.71 16.97 5.70
CA GLY A 140 -2.56 17.87 5.69
C GLY A 140 -1.73 17.67 6.96
N ARG A 141 -0.41 17.56 6.83
CA ARG A 141 0.50 17.41 7.98
C ARG A 141 0.41 18.60 8.96
N GLU A 142 0.11 19.77 8.42
CA GLU A 142 -0.08 21.02 9.19
C GLU A 142 -1.55 21.26 9.59
N ASP A 143 -2.43 20.29 9.35
CA ASP A 143 -3.87 20.34 9.68
C ASP A 143 -4.21 19.36 10.82
N PRO A 144 -3.94 19.74 12.09
CA PRO A 144 -4.23 18.89 13.24
C PRO A 144 -5.73 18.71 13.49
N ALA A 145 -6.59 19.59 12.94
CA ALA A 145 -8.03 19.50 13.06
C ALA A 145 -8.66 18.53 12.03
N THR A 146 -7.86 18.08 11.05
CA THR A 146 -8.30 17.26 9.92
C THR A 146 -9.54 17.87 9.27
N GLU A 147 -9.42 19.11 8.82
CA GLU A 147 -10.46 19.83 8.08
C GLU A 147 -10.73 19.19 6.72
N ALA A 148 -9.69 18.60 6.11
CA ALA A 148 -9.77 17.88 4.85
C ALA A 148 -9.16 16.47 4.94
N LEU A 149 -9.86 15.52 4.31
CA LEU A 149 -9.34 14.21 3.96
C LEU A 149 -8.92 14.17 2.49
N TYR A 150 -7.83 13.47 2.23
CA TYR A 150 -7.30 13.19 0.91
C TYR A 150 -7.32 11.67 0.71
N ILE A 151 -8.05 11.23 -0.32
CA ILE A 151 -8.26 9.81 -0.62
C ILE A 151 -7.46 9.45 -1.87
N PRO A 152 -6.51 8.50 -1.81
CA PRO A 152 -5.74 8.11 -2.98
C PRO A 152 -6.66 7.44 -3.99
N THR A 153 -6.69 7.93 -5.22
CA THR A 153 -7.58 7.36 -6.26
C THR A 153 -6.82 6.62 -7.35
N THR A 154 -5.58 7.00 -7.66
CA THR A 154 -4.74 6.33 -8.65
C THR A 154 -3.25 6.58 -8.36
N PRO A 155 -2.31 5.75 -8.85
CA PRO A 155 -0.87 6.03 -8.75
C PRO A 155 -0.48 7.42 -9.24
N GLY A 156 0.57 7.98 -8.63
CA GLY A 156 1.08 9.31 -8.93
C GLY A 156 0.63 10.40 -7.97
N CYS A 157 0.29 10.05 -6.73
CA CYS A 157 -0.17 10.98 -5.71
C CYS A 157 -1.43 11.76 -6.15
N ILE A 158 -2.35 11.10 -6.86
CA ILE A 158 -3.63 11.68 -7.25
C ILE A 158 -4.66 11.36 -6.17
N PHE A 159 -5.26 12.41 -5.61
CA PHE A 159 -6.19 12.32 -4.50
C PHE A 159 -7.51 13.02 -4.80
N GLN A 160 -8.61 12.41 -4.35
CA GLN A 160 -9.89 13.09 -4.20
C GLN A 160 -9.96 13.73 -2.81
N ALA A 161 -10.27 15.02 -2.75
CA ALA A 161 -10.47 15.73 -1.50
C ALA A 161 -11.90 15.59 -0.98
N TYR A 162 -12.03 15.43 0.33
CA TYR A 162 -13.27 15.53 1.07
C TYR A 162 -13.07 16.52 2.23
N VAL A 163 -13.98 17.46 2.41
CA VAL A 163 -13.90 18.46 3.49
C VAL A 163 -14.99 18.17 4.51
N ARG A 164 -14.71 18.46 5.78
CA ARG A 164 -15.72 18.35 6.83
C ARG A 164 -16.97 19.14 6.46
N GLU A 165 -18.12 18.48 6.53
CA GLU A 165 -19.42 19.01 6.14
C GLU A 165 -19.77 20.29 6.93
N ASP A 166 -19.39 20.36 8.22
CA ASP A 166 -19.64 21.50 9.09
C ASP A 166 -18.76 22.74 8.82
N LEU A 167 -17.82 22.65 7.88
CA LEU A 167 -16.99 23.79 7.44
C LEU A 167 -17.45 24.40 6.12
N ILE A 168 -18.44 23.79 5.44
CA ILE A 168 -18.87 24.18 4.10
C ILE A 168 -19.99 25.24 4.16
N GLU A 169 -20.70 25.34 5.28
CA GLU A 169 -21.71 26.37 5.54
C GLU A 169 -21.39 27.09 6.89
N PRO A 170 -21.38 28.43 6.94
CA PRO A 170 -21.11 29.20 8.15
C PRO A 170 -22.28 29.24 9.15
#